data_AF-V8ALN9-F1
#
_entry.id   AF-V8ALN9-F1
#
_cell.length_a   1.000
_cell.length_b   1.000
_cell.length_c   1.000
_cell.angle_alpha   90.00
_cell.angle_beta   90.00
_cell.angle_gamma   90.00
#
_symmetry.space_group_name_H-M   'P 1'
#
loop_
_entity.id
_entity.type
_entity.pdbx_description
1 polymer ?
#
loop_
_entity_poly.entity_id
_entity_poly.type
_entity_poly.pdbx_seq_one_letter_code
_entity_poly.pdbx_strand_id
1 'polypeptide(L)'
;MFRKESFEIFDIEGLEMRMQGVRAEIQPIFMEIGEQLKERISQAFPEQEFYLHIAQHRRRTSNAPENTWSAIGTQKRGYKMEPHFQLGIWQDYVFLYLSIIVSPAFFILSI
;
A
#
# COMPACT_ATOMS: atom_id res chain seq x y z
N MET A 1 -11.20 6.73 -7.28
CA MET A 1 -11.41 7.37 -5.95
C MET A 1 -12.21 6.46 -5.02
N PHE A 2 -11.95 6.48 -3.70
CA PHE A 2 -12.68 5.67 -2.71
C PHE A 2 -14.14 6.13 -2.55
N ARG A 3 -15.04 5.16 -2.44
CA ARG A 3 -16.48 5.36 -2.23
C ARG A 3 -16.97 4.43 -1.11
N LYS A 4 -18.23 4.56 -0.71
CA LYS A 4 -18.83 3.75 0.36
C LYS A 4 -18.60 2.25 0.13
N GLU A 5 -18.75 1.79 -1.11
CA GLU A 5 -18.58 0.39 -1.50
C GLU A 5 -17.15 -0.11 -1.24
N SER A 6 -16.15 0.78 -1.32
CA SER A 6 -14.75 0.45 -1.01
C SER A 6 -14.55 0.08 0.47
N PHE A 7 -15.35 0.67 1.37
CA PHE A 7 -15.32 0.40 2.81
C PHE A 7 -16.12 -0.86 3.17
N GLU A 8 -17.25 -1.10 2.49
CA GLU A 8 -18.09 -2.28 2.66
C GLU A 8 -17.37 -3.60 2.28
N ILE A 9 -16.27 -3.54 1.53
CA ILE A 9 -15.40 -4.71 1.27
C ILE A 9 -14.91 -5.37 2.56
N PHE A 10 -14.72 -4.60 3.64
CA PHE A 10 -14.22 -5.14 4.91
C PHE A 10 -15.28 -5.93 5.69
N ASP A 11 -16.56 -5.78 5.36
CA ASP A 11 -17.66 -6.58 5.90
C ASP A 11 -17.74 -7.99 5.25
N ILE A 12 -17.07 -8.20 4.12
CA ILE A 12 -17.02 -9.52 3.48
C ILE A 12 -16.27 -10.49 4.38
N GLU A 13 -16.95 -11.56 4.80
CA GLU A 13 -16.35 -12.64 5.58
C GLU A 13 -15.47 -13.55 4.72
N GLY A 14 -14.39 -14.05 5.32
CA GLY A 14 -13.46 -14.98 4.67
C GLY A 14 -12.36 -14.31 3.84
N LEU A 15 -11.15 -14.86 3.94
CA LEU A 15 -9.95 -14.32 3.29
C LEU A 15 -10.10 -14.27 1.76
N GLU A 16 -10.57 -15.35 1.14
CA GLU A 16 -10.63 -15.44 -0.31
C GLU A 16 -11.62 -14.43 -0.90
N MET A 17 -12.86 -14.41 -0.39
CA MET A 17 -13.91 -13.52 -0.85
C MET A 17 -13.55 -12.05 -0.63
N ARG A 18 -13.01 -11.69 0.55
CA ARG A 18 -12.54 -10.33 0.80
C ARG A 18 -11.42 -9.93 -0.15
N MET A 19 -10.47 -10.83 -0.42
CA MET A 19 -9.38 -10.54 -1.36
C MET A 19 -9.85 -10.40 -2.81
N GLN A 20 -10.93 -11.08 -3.23
CA GLN A 20 -11.57 -10.83 -4.51
C GLN A 20 -12.16 -9.42 -4.57
N GLY A 21 -12.89 -9.01 -3.53
CA GLY A 21 -13.42 -7.64 -3.40
C GLY A 21 -12.32 -6.57 -3.40
N VAL A 22 -11.24 -6.79 -2.64
CA VAL A 22 -10.05 -5.90 -2.65
C VAL A 22 -9.47 -5.75 -4.06
N ARG A 23 -9.35 -6.84 -4.82
CA ARG A 23 -8.82 -6.80 -6.20
C ARG A 23 -9.74 -6.07 -7.15
N ALA A 24 -11.05 -6.28 -7.04
CA ALA A 24 -12.03 -5.69 -7.95
C ALA A 24 -12.25 -4.20 -7.67
N GLU A 25 -12.41 -3.81 -6.41
CA GLU A 25 -12.83 -2.44 -6.04
C GLU A 25 -11.67 -1.56 -5.61
N ILE A 26 -10.72 -2.07 -4.81
CA ILE A 26 -9.71 -1.24 -4.14
C ILE A 26 -8.43 -1.11 -4.97
N GLN A 27 -7.95 -2.19 -5.58
CA GLN A 27 -6.68 -2.15 -6.33
C GLN A 27 -6.69 -1.18 -7.51
N PRO A 28 -7.76 -1.01 -8.31
CA PRO A 28 -7.81 0.00 -9.36
C PRO A 28 -7.63 1.41 -8.82
N ILE A 29 -8.23 1.73 -7.68
CA ILE A 29 -8.11 3.03 -7.01
C ILE A 29 -6.66 3.25 -6.53
N PHE A 30 -6.02 2.22 -5.99
CA PHE A 30 -4.61 2.28 -5.61
C PHE A 30 -3.67 2.48 -6.80
N MET A 31 -3.94 1.85 -7.94
CA MET A 31 -3.15 2.07 -9.16
C MET A 31 -3.31 3.51 -9.64
N GLU A 32 -4.54 4.00 -9.75
CA GLU A 32 -4.85 5.35 -10.23
C GLU A 32 -4.18 6.43 -9.36
N ILE A 33 -4.44 6.42 -8.05
CA ILE A 33 -3.91 7.43 -7.13
C ILE A 33 -2.41 7.22 -6.93
N GLY A 34 -1.96 5.97 -6.84
CA GLY A 34 -0.56 5.63 -6.62
C GLY A 34 0.35 6.08 -7.76
N GLU A 35 -0.08 5.92 -9.01
CA GLU A 35 0.67 6.39 -10.18
C GLU A 35 0.79 7.92 -10.20
N GLN A 36 -0.30 8.64 -9.89
CA GLN A 36 -0.27 10.11 -9.78
C GLN A 36 0.65 10.59 -8.65
N LEU A 37 0.62 9.93 -7.49
CA LEU A 37 1.52 10.25 -6.38
C LEU A 37 2.97 9.94 -6.74
N LYS A 38 3.23 8.79 -7.36
CA LYS A 38 4.56 8.40 -7.82
C LYS A 38 5.13 9.43 -8.79
N GLU A 39 4.34 9.89 -9.76
CA GLU A 39 4.77 10.93 -10.72
C GLU A 39 5.15 12.23 -10.00
N ARG A 40 4.33 12.70 -9.06
CA ARG A 40 4.63 13.92 -8.28
C ARG A 40 5.89 13.77 -7.44
N ILE A 41 6.09 12.61 -6.81
CA ILE A 41 7.29 12.32 -6.03
C ILE A 41 8.52 12.30 -6.95
N SER A 42 8.43 11.62 -8.10
CA SER A 42 9.52 11.59 -9.08
C SER A 42 9.88 12.98 -9.63
N GLN A 43 8.91 13.87 -9.82
CA GLN A 43 9.18 15.26 -10.20
C GLN A 43 9.95 16.03 -9.11
N ALA A 44 9.64 15.78 -7.84
CA ALA A 44 10.34 16.39 -6.71
C ALA A 44 11.75 15.81 -6.49
N PHE A 45 11.98 14.56 -6.90
CA PHE A 45 13.24 13.82 -6.74
C PHE A 45 13.68 13.18 -8.06
N PRO A 46 14.12 13.96 -9.06
CA PRO A 46 14.35 13.47 -10.43
C PRO A 46 15.53 12.50 -10.56
N GLU A 47 16.45 12.49 -9.60
CA GLU A 47 17.60 11.58 -9.57
C GLU A 47 17.26 10.20 -8.99
N GLN A 48 16.04 10.01 -8.48
CA GLN A 48 15.63 8.81 -7.77
C GLN A 48 14.43 8.14 -8.46
N GLU A 49 14.53 6.83 -8.66
CA GLU A 49 13.45 6.04 -9.24
C GLU A 49 12.50 5.54 -8.15
N PHE A 50 11.19 5.69 -8.39
CA PHE A 50 10.14 5.26 -7.47
C PHE A 50 9.28 4.19 -8.12
N TYR A 51 8.79 3.27 -7.29
CA TYR A 51 8.01 2.12 -7.69
C TYR A 51 6.75 2.03 -6.83
N LEU A 52 5.62 1.82 -7.50
CA LEU A 52 4.34 1.54 -6.86
C LEU A 52 4.20 0.03 -6.60
N HIS A 53 3.83 -0.31 -5.38
CA HIS A 53 3.56 -1.67 -4.93
C HIS A 53 2.17 -1.74 -4.31
N ILE A 54 1.43 -2.82 -4.55
CA ILE A 54 0.15 -3.08 -3.88
C ILE A 54 0.32 -4.23 -2.91
N ALA A 55 -0.20 -4.08 -1.68
CA ALA A 55 -0.15 -5.14 -0.68
C ALA A 55 -0.91 -6.38 -1.16
N GLN A 56 -0.21 -7.52 -1.19
CA GLN A 56 -0.76 -8.79 -1.69
C GLN A 56 -1.19 -9.75 -0.60
N HIS A 57 -0.97 -9.42 0.68
CA HIS A 57 -1.36 -10.23 1.84
C HIS A 57 -0.92 -11.71 1.81
N ARG A 58 0.15 -12.05 1.05
CA ARG A 58 0.63 -13.44 0.82
C ARG A 58 0.95 -14.26 2.06
N ARG A 59 1.11 -13.64 3.23
CA ARG A 59 1.41 -14.31 4.51
C ARG A 59 0.16 -14.66 5.32
N ARG A 60 -1.04 -14.27 4.88
CA ARG A 60 -2.31 -14.61 5.53
C ARG A 60 -2.78 -15.98 5.01
N THR A 61 -3.19 -16.86 5.93
CA THR A 61 -3.66 -18.22 5.62
C THR A 61 -5.12 -18.45 5.96
N SER A 62 -5.61 -17.86 7.05
CA SER A 62 -7.00 -17.97 7.50
C SER A 62 -7.70 -16.63 7.66
N ASN A 63 -7.03 -15.66 8.31
CA ASN A 63 -7.64 -14.38 8.67
C ASN A 63 -7.54 -13.37 7.52
N ALA A 64 -8.69 -12.89 7.06
CA ALA A 64 -8.80 -11.80 6.10
C ALA A 64 -8.17 -10.51 6.67
N PRO A 65 -7.53 -9.67 5.83
CA PRO A 65 -6.93 -8.43 6.33
C PRO A 65 -8.02 -7.41 6.73
N GLU A 66 -7.77 -6.67 7.80
CA GLU A 66 -8.63 -5.56 8.30
C GLU A 66 -8.39 -4.25 7.54
N ASN A 67 -7.29 -4.18 6.80
CA ASN A 67 -6.92 -3.05 5.96
C ASN A 67 -6.07 -3.53 4.78
N THR A 68 -5.96 -2.68 3.77
CA THR A 68 -5.04 -2.90 2.66
C THR A 68 -4.43 -1.58 2.23
N TRP A 69 -3.30 -1.63 1.52
CA TRP A 69 -2.57 -0.44 1.14
C TRP A 69 -1.79 -0.64 -0.16
N SER A 70 -1.50 0.48 -0.83
CA SER A 70 -0.39 0.62 -1.76
C SER A 70 0.79 1.26 -1.06
N ALA A 71 1.98 1.06 -1.64
CA ALA A 71 3.23 1.62 -1.13
C ALA A 71 4.05 2.18 -2.29
N ILE A 72 4.65 3.35 -2.08
CA ILE A 72 5.61 3.96 -3.01
C ILE A 72 6.96 4.01 -2.33
N GLY A 73 7.92 3.32 -2.91
CA GLY A 73 9.29 3.24 -2.42
C GLY A 73 10.27 3.21 -3.59
N THR A 74 11.54 3.02 -3.30
CA THR A 74 12.65 3.10 -4.26
C THR A 74 13.17 1.74 -4.69
N GLN A 75 12.67 0.68 -4.06
CA GLN A 75 13.02 -0.69 -4.38
C GLN A 75 12.02 -1.33 -5.34
N LYS A 76 12.55 -1.80 -6.47
CA LYS A 76 11.76 -2.41 -7.55
C LYS A 76 11.01 -3.68 -7.16
N ARG A 77 11.53 -4.47 -6.21
CA ARG A 77 11.00 -5.81 -5.87
C ARG A 77 10.14 -5.86 -4.61
N GLY A 78 10.04 -4.76 -3.88
CA GLY A 78 9.20 -4.67 -2.68
C GLY A 78 9.59 -3.51 -1.80
N TYR A 79 8.65 -3.10 -0.94
CA TYR A 79 8.74 -1.83 -0.20
C TYR A 79 9.13 -1.99 1.28
N LYS A 80 8.99 -3.19 1.86
CA LYS A 80 9.04 -3.37 3.33
C LYS A 80 10.42 -3.18 3.97
N MET A 81 11.49 -3.24 3.18
CA MET A 81 12.88 -3.20 3.66
C MET A 81 13.42 -1.77 3.82
N GLU A 82 12.66 -0.77 3.40
CA GLU A 82 13.08 0.63 3.39
C GLU A 82 11.92 1.55 3.81
N PRO A 83 12.21 2.82 4.16
CA PRO A 83 11.16 3.83 4.29
C PRO A 83 10.35 3.96 2.99
N HIS A 84 9.03 4.00 3.11
CA HIS A 84 8.14 4.11 1.94
C HIS A 84 6.86 4.85 2.33
N PHE A 85 6.26 5.53 1.36
CA PHE A 85 4.93 6.10 1.53
C PHE A 85 3.88 5.01 1.40
N GLN A 86 2.79 5.11 2.15
CA GLN A 86 1.65 4.20 2.08
C GLN A 86 0.36 4.96 1.95
N LEU A 87 -0.43 4.65 0.93
CA LEU A 87 -1.84 5.02 0.86
C LEU A 87 -2.64 3.77 1.16
N GLY A 88 -3.50 3.82 2.17
CA GLY A 88 -4.31 2.66 2.53
C GLY A 88 -5.69 3.01 3.01
N ILE A 89 -6.46 1.95 3.23
CA ILE A 89 -7.87 2.00 3.62
C ILE A 89 -8.15 0.94 4.67
N TRP A 90 -8.84 1.37 5.72
CA TRP A 90 -9.53 0.56 6.73
C TRP A 90 -11.04 0.65 6.47
N GLN A 91 -11.83 -0.08 7.25
CA GLN A 91 -13.28 -0.03 7.19
C GLN A 91 -13.87 1.38 7.41
N ASP A 92 -13.21 2.21 8.22
CA ASP A 92 -13.80 3.49 8.65
C ASP A 92 -13.04 4.73 8.12
N TYR A 93 -11.85 4.55 7.55
CA TYR A 93 -11.01 5.66 7.11
C TYR A 93 -9.97 5.27 6.09
N VAL A 94 -9.46 6.28 5.39
CA VAL A 94 -8.26 6.20 4.55
C VAL A 94 -7.08 6.83 5.26
N PHE A 95 -5.87 6.38 4.96
CA PHE A 95 -4.65 6.93 5.55
C PHE A 95 -3.56 7.14 4.51
N LEU A 96 -2.68 8.09 4.79
CA LEU A 96 -1.44 8.31 4.06
C LEU A 96 -0.30 8.40 5.09
N TYR A 97 0.64 7.45 5.06
CA TYR A 97 1.75 7.36 6.01
C TYR A 97 3.11 7.39 5.31
N LEU A 98 4.14 7.82 6.05
CA LEU A 98 5.54 7.45 5.82
C LEU A 98 5.88 6.31 6.79
N SER A 99 6.18 5.13 6.27
CA SER A 99 6.27 3.90 7.04
C SER A 99 7.67 3.30 7.02
N ILE A 100 8.15 2.86 8.20
CA ILE A 100 9.39 2.09 8.39
C ILE A 100 9.00 0.84 9.19
N ILE A 101 8.93 -0.31 8.54
CA ILE A 101 8.28 -1.51 9.12
C ILE A 101 9.30 -2.54 9.62
N VAL A 102 10.41 -2.70 8.90
CA VAL A 102 11.51 -3.57 9.30
C VAL A 102 12.62 -2.70 9.86
N SER A 103 13.19 -3.09 11.00
CA SER A 103 14.35 -2.40 11.59
C SER A 103 15.45 -2.27 10.52
N PRO A 104 15.76 -1.05 10.07
CA PRO A 104 16.80 -0.86 9.09
C PRO A 104 18.13 -0.94 9.85
N ALA A 105 18.70 -2.14 9.95
CA ALA A 105 20.03 -2.34 10.53
C ALA A 105 21.11 -1.45 9.87
N PHE A 106 20.82 -0.87 8.70
CA PHE A 106 21.69 0.00 7.93
C PHE A 106 21.49 1.52 8.14
N PHE A 107 20.41 2.00 8.78
CA PHE A 107 20.15 3.44 8.86
C PHE A 107 20.93 4.16 9.97
N ILE A 108 21.47 3.41 10.95
CA ILE A 108 22.15 3.99 12.12
C ILE A 108 23.62 4.37 11.83
N LEU A 109 24.20 3.91 10.72
CA LEU A 109 25.62 4.14 10.40
C LEU A 109 25.89 5.41 9.58
N SER A 110 24.87 6.23 9.31
CA SER A 110 25.01 7.43 8.45
C SER A 110 24.60 8.75 9.13
N ILE A 111 24.54 8.78 10.47
CA ILE A 111 24.31 10.00 11.26
C ILE A 111 25.50 10.19 12.21
#